data_AF-A0A7W9ZHN6-F1
#
_entry.id   AF-A0A7W9ZHN6-F1
#
_cell.length_a   1.000
_cell.length_b   1.000
_cell.length_c   1.000
_cell.angle_alpha   90.00
_cell.angle_beta   90.00
_cell.angle_gamma   90.00
#
_symmetry.space_group_name_H-M   'P 1'
#
loop_
_entity.id
_entity.type
_entity.pdbx_description
1 polymer ?
#
loop_
_entity_poly.entity_id
_entity_poly.type
_entity_poly.pdbx_seq_one_letter_code
_entity_poly.pdbx_strand_id
1 'polypeptide(L)'
;MSTPISDPDLFAPLPDGRLDPEWLRKAARRLLKDVQAGNPVALRRMTAVHPAGVPEPVKLADALWVVAREAGFSSWPKLRRHADRQAFLRHRIEGGTAPVPDTAETLHLRCGSDIRRGLEIAGFRGRFVEFSDPFCHGPVSAGDDLPTLRRAYLQGAYGLDPADAEARVARSYQDLAMALEGEGGPLVLWFEHDAYDQLILAYLLWRLWCHPPRRAVEMICVSSVPGVPRFTGLGQLSPESLLMLWETRRVPVSAVVMAAGAAVWRRFADGDIAGLARIAADGLPGIPEMAAAVARHLQELPAVGSGLGLTQSLTLSLLAEAGEDGLTAGLLFRRLSRQREPLPWLGDMMYWRELADLLQSNPPVLSCQGSGHPWPERRLVLTETGRDVLSGWQDFMVLTTARRWFGPVVIGPGYRGPRWDRQGGVVVVRL
;
A
#
# COMPACT_ATOMS: atom_id res chain seq x y z
N MET A 1 -34.03 -11.21 -4.65
CA MET A 1 -33.02 -12.05 -5.36
C MET A 1 -32.00 -11.11 -5.98
N SER A 2 -31.01 -10.70 -5.18
CA SER A 2 -29.91 -9.86 -5.65
C SER A 2 -28.91 -10.75 -6.38
N THR A 3 -28.78 -10.57 -7.69
CA THR A 3 -27.75 -11.24 -8.48
C THR A 3 -26.41 -10.98 -7.80
N PRO A 4 -25.58 -12.00 -7.50
CA PRO A 4 -24.25 -11.74 -7.03
C PRO A 4 -23.56 -10.93 -8.12
N ILE A 5 -23.14 -9.71 -7.79
CA ILE A 5 -22.24 -8.94 -8.63
C ILE A 5 -20.94 -9.72 -8.64
N SER A 6 -20.84 -10.72 -9.53
CA SER A 6 -19.56 -11.19 -10.01
C SER A 6 -19.01 -10.05 -10.84
N ASP A 7 -18.35 -9.10 -10.19
CA ASP A 7 -17.59 -8.07 -10.86
C ASP A 7 -16.43 -8.79 -11.59
N PRO A 8 -16.50 -8.95 -12.93
CA PRO A 8 -15.51 -9.76 -13.65
C PRO A 8 -14.09 -9.16 -13.51
N ASP A 9 -13.99 -7.87 -13.21
CA ASP A 9 -12.72 -7.17 -12.98
C ASP A 9 -12.06 -7.54 -11.64
N LEU A 10 -12.81 -8.13 -10.70
CA LEU A 10 -12.28 -8.54 -9.40
C LEU A 10 -11.27 -9.69 -9.53
N PHE A 11 -11.41 -10.54 -10.55
CA PHE A 11 -10.55 -11.70 -10.78
C PHE A 11 -9.55 -11.51 -11.94
N ALA A 12 -9.66 -10.41 -12.69
CA ALA A 12 -8.71 -10.08 -13.74
C ALA A 12 -7.29 -9.87 -13.17
N PRO A 13 -6.23 -10.21 -13.93
CA PRO A 13 -4.87 -9.79 -13.63
C PRO A 13 -4.81 -8.27 -13.41
N LEU A 14 -4.02 -7.83 -12.44
CA LEU A 14 -3.80 -6.40 -12.25
C LEU A 14 -3.05 -5.83 -13.47
N PRO A 15 -3.38 -4.60 -13.92
CA PRO A 15 -2.57 -3.93 -14.92
C PRO A 15 -1.12 -3.82 -14.46
N ASP A 16 -0.18 -4.16 -15.34
CA ASP A 16 1.26 -4.25 -15.08
C ASP A 16 2.06 -3.02 -15.57
N GLY A 17 1.32 -1.96 -15.90
CA GLY A 17 1.82 -0.71 -16.44
C GLY A 17 2.05 -0.70 -17.95
N ARG A 18 1.85 -1.81 -18.66
CA ARG A 18 1.96 -1.83 -20.13
C ARG A 18 0.84 -1.03 -20.77
N LEU A 19 1.22 -0.17 -21.73
CA LEU A 19 0.29 0.61 -22.54
C LEU A 19 0.29 0.13 -24.00
N ASP A 20 -0.90 0.03 -24.58
CA ASP A 20 -1.11 -0.22 -26.01
C ASP A 20 -1.70 1.05 -26.67
N PRO A 21 -0.91 1.80 -27.46
CA PRO A 21 -1.36 3.01 -28.14
C PRO A 21 -2.50 2.78 -29.13
N GLU A 22 -2.57 1.62 -29.77
CA GLU A 22 -3.63 1.31 -30.74
C GLU A 22 -4.95 1.09 -30.01
N TRP A 23 -4.92 0.30 -28.94
CA TRP A 23 -6.07 0.09 -28.07
C TRP A 23 -6.55 1.42 -27.46
N LEU A 24 -5.64 2.24 -26.94
CA LEU A 24 -5.97 3.55 -26.37
C LEU A 24 -6.55 4.53 -27.41
N ARG A 25 -6.06 4.50 -28.65
CA ARG A 25 -6.63 5.29 -29.74
C ARG A 25 -8.04 4.82 -30.10
N LYS A 26 -8.31 3.51 -30.04
CA LYS A 26 -9.66 2.94 -30.20
C LYS A 26 -10.57 3.37 -29.04
N ALA A 27 -10.07 3.36 -27.81
CA ALA A 27 -10.80 3.86 -26.64
C ALA A 27 -11.14 5.36 -26.79
N ALA A 28 -10.22 6.19 -27.28
CA ALA A 28 -10.48 7.60 -27.56
C ALA A 28 -11.54 7.80 -28.65
N ARG A 29 -11.52 7.01 -29.73
CA ARG A 29 -12.58 7.04 -30.76
C ARG A 29 -13.95 6.64 -30.20
N ARG A 30 -13.99 5.66 -29.29
CA ARG A 30 -15.23 5.29 -28.59
C ARG A 30 -15.72 6.42 -27.69
N LEU A 31 -14.84 7.01 -26.89
CA LEU A 31 -15.18 8.15 -26.03
C LEU A 31 -15.76 9.32 -26.85
N LEU A 32 -15.16 9.66 -28.00
CA LEU A 32 -15.68 10.69 -28.89
C LEU A 32 -17.13 10.39 -29.33
N LYS A 33 -17.39 9.16 -29.79
CA LYS A 33 -18.73 8.74 -30.20
C LYS A 33 -19.72 8.80 -29.05
N ASP A 34 -19.33 8.36 -27.87
CA ASP A 34 -20.19 8.34 -26.68
C ASP A 34 -20.52 9.78 -26.21
N VAL A 35 -19.56 10.71 -26.29
CA VAL A 35 -19.80 12.15 -26.00
C VAL A 35 -20.76 12.75 -27.03
N GLN A 36 -20.55 12.48 -28.32
CA GLN A 36 -21.44 12.94 -29.40
C GLN A 36 -22.87 12.38 -29.27
N ALA A 37 -23.02 11.18 -28.70
CA ALA A 37 -24.30 10.56 -28.39
C ALA A 37 -24.93 11.02 -27.07
N GLY A 38 -24.32 11.99 -26.37
CA GLY A 38 -24.84 12.51 -25.09
C GLY A 38 -24.73 11.53 -23.92
N ASN A 39 -23.81 10.56 -23.97
CA ASN A 39 -23.66 9.58 -22.89
C ASN A 39 -23.21 10.27 -21.58
N PRO A 40 -23.96 10.17 -20.47
CA PRO A 40 -23.65 10.87 -19.23
C PRO A 40 -22.29 10.50 -18.61
N VAL A 41 -21.84 9.24 -18.77
CA VAL A 41 -20.54 8.78 -18.26
C VAL A 41 -19.41 9.39 -19.07
N ALA A 42 -19.53 9.40 -20.40
CA ALA A 42 -18.54 9.98 -21.30
C ALA A 42 -18.42 11.50 -21.11
N LEU A 43 -19.55 12.19 -20.94
CA LEU A 43 -19.58 13.63 -20.63
C LEU A 43 -18.88 13.93 -19.29
N ARG A 44 -19.16 13.16 -18.23
CA ARG A 44 -18.47 13.32 -16.93
C ARG A 44 -16.96 13.13 -17.05
N ARG A 45 -16.50 12.11 -17.78
CA ARG A 45 -15.06 11.88 -18.01
C ARG A 45 -14.39 13.06 -18.70
N MET A 46 -15.04 13.62 -19.73
CA MET A 46 -14.53 14.80 -20.43
C MET A 46 -14.47 16.01 -19.50
N THR A 47 -15.57 16.33 -18.81
CA THR A 47 -15.65 17.49 -17.89
C THR A 47 -14.64 17.41 -16.75
N ALA A 48 -14.36 16.20 -16.22
CA ALA A 48 -13.44 16.02 -15.11
C ALA A 48 -11.97 16.34 -15.47
N VAL A 49 -11.61 16.29 -16.75
CA VAL A 49 -10.19 16.23 -17.17
C VAL A 49 -9.84 17.29 -18.22
N HIS A 50 -10.78 17.66 -19.08
CA HIS A 50 -10.55 18.57 -20.18
C HIS A 50 -10.68 20.03 -19.71
N PRO A 51 -9.71 20.92 -20.03
CA PRO A 51 -9.66 22.29 -19.48
C PRO A 51 -10.86 23.15 -19.86
N ALA A 52 -11.51 22.87 -21.00
CA ALA A 52 -12.68 23.59 -21.48
C ALA A 52 -14.01 22.91 -21.12
N GLY A 53 -14.02 21.93 -20.21
CA GLY A 53 -15.19 21.08 -20.01
C GLY A 53 -15.46 20.20 -21.24
N VAL A 54 -16.67 20.22 -21.77
CA VAL A 54 -17.02 19.52 -23.03
C VAL A 54 -16.93 20.51 -24.19
N PRO A 55 -15.92 20.40 -25.08
CA PRO A 55 -15.78 21.34 -26.20
C PRO A 55 -16.89 21.18 -27.24
N GLU A 56 -17.27 22.29 -27.89
CA GLU A 56 -18.19 22.31 -29.02
C GLU A 56 -17.53 22.97 -30.24
N PRO A 57 -17.30 22.25 -31.35
CA PRO A 57 -17.51 20.82 -31.55
C PRO A 57 -16.40 19.96 -30.90
N VAL A 58 -16.79 18.84 -30.29
CA VAL A 58 -15.83 17.85 -29.77
C VAL A 58 -15.09 17.13 -30.90
N LYS A 59 -13.76 17.07 -30.81
CA LYS A 59 -12.86 16.46 -31.80
C LYS A 59 -12.14 15.26 -31.21
N LEU A 60 -11.55 14.43 -32.07
CA LEU A 60 -10.73 13.30 -31.65
C LEU A 60 -9.53 13.74 -30.78
N ALA A 61 -8.98 14.93 -31.01
CA ALA A 61 -7.89 15.48 -30.21
C ALA A 61 -8.29 15.65 -28.73
N ASP A 62 -9.54 16.06 -28.47
CA ASP A 62 -10.07 16.24 -27.11
C ASP A 62 -10.23 14.89 -26.42
N ALA A 63 -10.75 13.88 -27.13
CA ALA A 63 -10.87 12.53 -26.59
C ALA A 63 -9.49 11.87 -26.34
N LEU A 64 -8.51 12.11 -27.22
CA LEU A 64 -7.13 11.65 -27.02
C LEU A 64 -6.47 12.34 -25.82
N TRP A 65 -6.79 13.62 -25.58
CA TRP A 65 -6.33 14.34 -24.40
C TRP A 65 -6.86 13.72 -23.11
N VAL A 66 -8.16 13.44 -23.03
CA VAL A 66 -8.76 12.78 -21.87
C VAL A 66 -8.11 11.42 -21.59
N VAL A 67 -8.02 10.56 -22.61
CA VAL A 67 -7.39 9.23 -22.46
C VAL A 67 -5.93 9.35 -22.03
N ALA A 68 -5.17 10.31 -22.56
CA ALA A 68 -3.79 10.52 -22.15
C ALA A 68 -3.69 10.93 -20.68
N ARG A 69 -4.56 11.84 -20.24
CA ARG A 69 -4.59 12.35 -18.86
C ARG A 69 -5.01 11.28 -17.86
N GLU A 70 -6.03 10.49 -18.18
CA GLU A 70 -6.46 9.34 -17.35
C GLU A 70 -5.36 8.28 -17.24
N ALA A 71 -4.52 8.12 -18.26
CA ALA A 71 -3.35 7.25 -18.21
C ALA A 71 -2.12 7.86 -17.51
N GLY A 72 -2.22 9.09 -16.98
CA GLY A 72 -1.15 9.77 -16.24
C GLY A 72 -0.23 10.66 -17.09
N PHE A 73 -0.60 10.98 -18.32
CA PHE A 73 0.23 11.78 -19.23
C PHE A 73 -0.35 13.16 -19.50
N SER A 74 0.53 14.15 -19.63
CA SER A 74 0.10 15.52 -19.95
C SER A 74 -0.32 15.71 -21.41
N SER A 75 -0.04 14.78 -22.30
CA SER A 75 -0.46 14.82 -23.70
C SER A 75 -0.37 13.46 -24.39
N TRP A 76 -1.12 13.28 -25.49
CA TRP A 76 -1.08 12.06 -26.31
C TRP A 76 0.32 11.73 -26.87
N PRO A 77 1.11 12.69 -27.41
CA PRO A 77 2.47 12.39 -27.86
C PRO A 77 3.40 11.86 -26.76
N LYS A 78 3.27 12.35 -25.51
CA LYS A 78 4.04 11.84 -24.37
C LYS A 78 3.65 10.41 -24.01
N LEU A 79 2.35 10.11 -24.02
CA LEU A 79 1.84 8.75 -23.84
C LEU A 79 2.42 7.82 -24.91
N ARG A 80 2.32 8.20 -26.19
CA ARG A 80 2.84 7.37 -27.28
C ARG A 80 4.34 7.10 -27.14
N ARG A 81 5.13 8.14 -26.85
CA ARG A 81 6.57 7.99 -26.62
C ARG A 81 6.88 7.03 -25.46
N HIS A 82 6.10 7.07 -24.38
CA HIS A 82 6.25 6.14 -23.27
C HIS A 82 5.94 4.70 -23.68
N ALA A 83 4.82 4.48 -24.36
CA ALA A 83 4.44 3.16 -24.83
C ALA A 83 5.43 2.59 -25.87
N ASP A 84 5.92 3.43 -26.80
CA ASP A 84 6.95 3.06 -27.76
C ASP A 84 8.25 2.64 -27.05
N ARG A 85 8.63 3.36 -25.97
CA ARG A 85 9.79 3.01 -25.13
C ARG A 85 9.58 1.68 -24.41
N GLN A 86 8.40 1.44 -23.82
CA GLN A 86 8.07 0.16 -23.19
C GLN A 86 8.12 -1.00 -24.19
N ALA A 87 7.54 -0.82 -25.39
CA ALA A 87 7.56 -1.83 -26.44
C ALA A 87 9.00 -2.14 -26.90
N PHE A 88 9.83 -1.12 -27.06
CA PHE A 88 11.26 -1.28 -27.38
C PHE A 88 12.00 -2.08 -26.29
N LEU A 89 11.79 -1.74 -25.01
CA LEU A 89 12.42 -2.45 -23.88
C LEU A 89 11.96 -3.91 -23.81
N ARG A 90 10.65 -4.16 -23.98
CA ARG A 90 10.08 -5.50 -24.02
C ARG A 90 10.71 -6.35 -25.12
N HIS A 91 10.78 -5.83 -26.35
CA HIS A 91 11.41 -6.53 -27.47
C HIS A 91 12.89 -6.88 -27.19
N ARG A 92 13.63 -5.97 -26.54
CA ARG A 92 15.01 -6.25 -26.14
C ARG A 92 15.11 -7.36 -25.09
N ILE A 93 14.23 -7.34 -24.08
CA ILE A 93 14.17 -8.37 -23.04
C ILE A 93 13.85 -9.74 -23.67
N GLU A 94 12.79 -9.80 -24.47
CA GLU A 94 12.36 -11.04 -25.15
C GLU A 94 13.42 -11.56 -26.12
N GLY A 95 14.13 -10.66 -26.81
CA GLY A 95 15.24 -11.00 -27.71
C GLY A 95 16.57 -11.31 -27.01
N GLY A 96 16.62 -11.41 -25.68
CA GLY A 96 17.85 -11.74 -24.94
C GLY A 96 18.93 -10.64 -24.95
N THR A 97 18.55 -9.41 -25.31
CA THR A 97 19.44 -8.23 -25.39
C THR A 97 18.99 -7.14 -24.43
N ALA A 98 18.45 -7.52 -23.26
CA ALA A 98 18.03 -6.60 -22.21
C ALA A 98 19.13 -5.55 -21.91
N PRO A 99 18.76 -4.31 -21.58
CA PRO A 99 19.73 -3.34 -21.10
C PRO A 99 20.41 -3.86 -19.83
N VAL A 100 21.61 -3.35 -19.54
CA VAL A 100 22.32 -3.59 -18.27
C VAL A 100 22.27 -2.27 -17.50
N PRO A 101 21.23 -2.05 -16.67
CA PRO A 101 20.96 -0.76 -16.05
C PRO A 101 21.94 -0.40 -14.93
N ASP A 102 22.67 -1.38 -14.40
CA ASP A 102 23.52 -1.27 -13.22
C ASP A 102 24.69 -2.29 -13.24
N THR A 103 25.39 -2.44 -12.12
CA THR A 103 26.55 -3.33 -11.99
C THR A 103 26.38 -4.29 -10.81
N ALA A 104 27.26 -5.29 -10.71
CA ALA A 104 27.27 -6.22 -9.58
C ALA A 104 27.56 -5.54 -8.22
N GLU A 105 28.11 -4.31 -8.23
CA GLU A 105 28.37 -3.53 -7.02
C GLU A 105 27.13 -2.78 -6.51
N THR A 106 26.11 -2.61 -7.35
CA THR A 106 24.83 -2.00 -6.96
C THR A 106 24.11 -2.91 -5.98
N LEU A 107 23.49 -2.31 -4.96
CA LEU A 107 22.67 -3.01 -3.98
C LEU A 107 21.23 -2.52 -4.09
N HIS A 108 20.28 -3.41 -4.34
CA HIS A 108 18.86 -3.11 -4.30
C HIS A 108 18.25 -3.57 -2.98
N LEU A 109 17.52 -2.69 -2.30
CA LEU A 109 16.81 -3.00 -1.07
C LEU A 109 15.30 -2.74 -1.24
N ARG A 110 14.49 -3.74 -0.90
CA ARG A 110 13.01 -3.73 -0.94
C ARG A 110 12.46 -4.39 0.33
N CYS A 111 11.26 -4.01 0.78
CA CYS A 111 10.59 -4.69 1.89
C CYS A 111 9.77 -5.93 1.51
N GLY A 112 10.22 -6.63 0.46
CA GLY A 112 9.65 -7.84 -0.09
C GLY A 112 10.51 -8.37 -1.24
N SER A 113 10.22 -9.58 -1.72
CA SER A 113 10.91 -10.19 -2.87
C SER A 113 10.15 -10.08 -4.20
N ASP A 114 9.00 -9.40 -4.21
CA ASP A 114 8.02 -9.36 -5.29
C ASP A 114 8.57 -8.84 -6.62
N ILE A 115 9.54 -7.93 -6.59
CA ILE A 115 10.21 -7.43 -7.80
C ILE A 115 11.54 -8.12 -8.13
N ARG A 116 12.06 -9.01 -7.27
CA ARG A 116 13.41 -9.62 -7.45
C ARG A 116 13.57 -10.23 -8.83
N ARG A 117 12.63 -11.11 -9.20
CA ARG A 117 12.65 -11.77 -10.50
C ARG A 117 12.42 -10.79 -11.66
N GLY A 118 11.58 -9.77 -11.45
CA GLY A 118 11.32 -8.72 -12.42
C GLY A 118 12.60 -7.93 -12.76
N LEU A 119 13.40 -7.58 -11.75
CA LEU A 119 14.70 -6.93 -11.93
C LEU A 119 15.70 -7.82 -12.68
N GLU A 120 15.78 -9.11 -12.35
CA GLU A 120 16.64 -10.05 -13.09
C GLU A 120 16.27 -10.13 -14.58
N ILE A 121 14.97 -10.26 -14.88
CA ILE A 121 14.48 -10.30 -16.27
C ILE A 121 14.75 -8.98 -17.00
N ALA A 122 14.66 -7.85 -16.28
CA ALA A 122 14.98 -6.53 -16.81
C ALA A 122 16.48 -6.29 -17.05
N GLY A 123 17.35 -7.22 -16.65
CA GLY A 123 18.79 -7.17 -16.91
C GLY A 123 19.63 -6.55 -15.80
N PHE A 124 19.03 -6.27 -14.63
CA PHE A 124 19.76 -5.80 -13.45
C PHE A 124 20.76 -6.86 -12.97
N ARG A 125 21.95 -6.41 -12.57
CA ARG A 125 23.06 -7.22 -12.08
C ARG A 125 23.35 -7.00 -10.59
N GLY A 126 22.82 -5.94 -10.00
CA GLY A 126 22.99 -5.62 -8.60
C GLY A 126 22.49 -6.72 -7.68
N ARG A 127 23.09 -6.80 -6.49
CA ARG A 127 22.65 -7.72 -5.44
C ARG A 127 21.31 -7.25 -4.87
N PHE A 128 20.39 -8.17 -4.63
CA PHE A 128 19.09 -7.87 -4.05
C PHE A 128 19.00 -8.32 -2.59
N VAL A 129 18.73 -7.36 -1.69
CA VAL A 129 18.49 -7.56 -0.26
C VAL A 129 17.03 -7.27 0.04
N GLU A 130 16.40 -8.24 0.70
CA GLU A 130 15.03 -8.08 1.21
C GLU A 130 15.09 -7.75 2.70
N PHE A 131 14.33 -6.74 3.12
CA PHE A 131 14.09 -6.47 4.53
C PHE A 131 12.59 -6.33 4.80
N SER A 132 11.96 -7.44 5.18
CA SER A 132 10.51 -7.55 5.38
C SER A 132 10.17 -7.69 6.85
N ASP A 133 9.80 -6.58 7.50
CA ASP A 133 9.25 -6.54 8.86
C ASP A 133 8.06 -5.57 8.90
N PRO A 134 6.81 -6.05 9.04
CA PRO A 134 5.61 -5.22 8.98
C PRO A 134 5.52 -4.30 10.20
N PHE A 135 6.22 -3.17 10.22
CA PHE A 135 6.19 -2.22 11.34
C PHE A 135 4.83 -1.54 11.52
N CYS A 136 3.96 -1.59 10.52
CA CYS A 136 2.54 -1.25 10.64
C CYS A 136 1.77 -2.18 11.60
N HIS A 137 2.33 -3.33 11.97
CA HIS A 137 1.78 -4.30 12.92
C HIS A 137 2.78 -4.60 14.04
N GLY A 138 2.29 -4.70 15.27
CA GLY A 138 3.10 -5.10 16.42
C GLY A 138 3.94 -3.98 17.04
N PRO A 139 4.62 -4.28 18.15
CA PRO A 139 5.44 -3.30 18.87
C PRO A 139 6.67 -2.91 18.05
N VAL A 140 7.06 -1.65 18.15
CA VAL A 140 8.35 -1.15 17.65
C VAL A 140 9.03 -0.35 18.75
N SER A 141 10.34 -0.17 18.62
CA SER A 141 11.16 0.68 19.49
C SER A 141 12.25 1.37 18.65
N ALA A 142 12.81 2.43 19.21
CA ALA A 142 14.01 3.08 18.68
C ALA A 142 15.30 2.58 19.37
N GLY A 143 15.20 1.48 20.13
CA GLY A 143 16.30 0.87 20.88
C GLY A 143 16.83 -0.41 20.23
N ASP A 144 17.91 -0.93 20.80
CA ASP A 144 18.56 -2.17 20.36
C ASP A 144 17.71 -3.43 20.66
N ASP A 145 16.62 -3.28 21.41
CA ASP A 145 15.66 -4.32 21.74
C ASP A 145 14.67 -4.63 20.60
N LEU A 146 14.61 -3.77 19.56
CA LEU A 146 13.69 -3.91 18.43
C LEU A 146 13.69 -5.34 17.86
N PRO A 147 14.82 -5.96 17.45
CA PRO A 147 14.79 -7.31 16.88
C PRO A 147 14.16 -8.36 17.81
N THR A 148 14.34 -8.20 19.13
CA THR A 148 13.77 -9.12 20.13
C THR A 148 12.25 -8.92 20.24
N LEU A 149 11.78 -7.67 20.29
CA LEU A 149 10.34 -7.35 20.26
C LEU A 149 9.67 -7.88 18.98
N ARG A 150 10.33 -7.69 17.83
CA ARG A 150 9.81 -8.11 16.53
C ARG A 150 9.74 -9.62 16.42
N ARG A 151 10.78 -10.36 16.84
CA ARG A 151 10.75 -11.83 16.90
C ARG A 151 9.54 -12.35 17.70
N ALA A 152 9.36 -11.84 18.92
CA ALA A 152 8.26 -12.27 19.79
C ALA A 152 6.88 -12.00 19.15
N TYR A 153 6.73 -10.84 18.50
CA TYR A 153 5.50 -10.50 17.81
C TYR A 153 5.23 -11.38 16.59
N LEU A 154 6.21 -11.55 15.69
CA LEU A 154 6.04 -12.30 14.44
C LEU A 154 5.74 -13.79 14.72
N GLN A 155 6.36 -14.37 15.74
CA GLN A 155 6.07 -15.73 16.20
C GLN A 155 4.59 -15.86 16.63
N GLY A 156 4.11 -14.96 17.49
CA GLY A 156 2.75 -15.04 18.02
C GLY A 156 1.67 -14.65 17.01
N ALA A 157 1.87 -13.58 16.24
CA ALA A 157 0.85 -13.00 15.37
C ALA A 157 0.64 -13.80 14.08
N TYR A 158 1.71 -14.39 13.52
CA TYR A 158 1.67 -15.10 12.24
C TYR A 158 1.87 -16.61 12.34
N GLY A 159 2.00 -17.15 13.57
CA GLY A 159 2.08 -18.59 13.80
C GLY A 159 3.34 -19.23 13.22
N LEU A 160 4.43 -18.47 13.16
CA LEU A 160 5.72 -19.00 12.73
C LEU A 160 6.27 -19.95 13.81
N ASP A 161 6.95 -21.02 13.37
CA ASP A 161 7.73 -21.85 14.29
C ASP A 161 8.76 -20.97 15.03
N PRO A 162 8.99 -21.17 16.34
CA PRO A 162 9.90 -20.34 17.11
C PRO A 162 11.33 -20.29 16.54
N ALA A 163 11.86 -21.43 16.07
CA ALA A 163 13.21 -21.49 15.52
C ALA A 163 13.28 -20.78 14.16
N ASP A 164 12.24 -20.95 13.33
CA ASP A 164 12.14 -20.26 12.04
C ASP A 164 12.00 -18.74 12.22
N ALA A 165 11.19 -18.29 13.19
CA ALA A 165 11.01 -16.87 13.50
C ALA A 165 12.33 -16.23 13.96
N GLU A 166 13.07 -16.91 14.84
CA GLU A 166 14.38 -16.46 15.29
C GLU A 166 15.39 -16.36 14.16
N ALA A 167 15.57 -17.45 13.40
CA ALA A 167 16.52 -17.50 12.31
C ALA A 167 16.20 -16.46 11.22
N ARG A 168 14.91 -16.27 10.91
CA ARG A 168 14.44 -15.28 9.93
C ARG A 168 14.75 -13.86 10.38
N VAL A 169 14.35 -13.48 11.59
CA VAL A 169 14.58 -12.11 12.11
C VAL A 169 16.07 -11.83 12.24
N ALA A 170 16.84 -12.75 12.82
CA ALA A 170 18.29 -12.58 12.98
C ALA A 170 18.98 -12.36 11.62
N ARG A 171 18.66 -13.21 10.63
CA ARG A 171 19.23 -13.08 9.28
C ARG A 171 18.82 -11.78 8.60
N SER A 172 17.54 -11.42 8.63
CA SER A 172 17.05 -10.19 7.99
C SER A 172 17.70 -8.93 8.57
N TYR A 173 17.85 -8.84 9.89
CA TYR A 173 18.50 -7.68 10.52
C TYR A 173 20.02 -7.66 10.29
N GLN A 174 20.67 -8.82 10.23
CA GLN A 174 22.08 -8.92 9.86
C GLN A 174 22.34 -8.49 8.40
N ASP A 175 21.54 -9.02 7.46
CA ASP A 175 21.62 -8.66 6.05
C ASP A 175 21.35 -7.16 5.83
N LEU A 176 20.42 -6.60 6.59
CA LEU A 176 20.15 -5.17 6.58
C LEU A 176 21.36 -4.36 7.10
N ALA A 177 21.95 -4.74 8.24
CA ALA A 177 23.11 -4.05 8.78
C ALA A 177 24.27 -4.03 7.75
N MET A 178 24.57 -5.19 7.15
CA MET A 178 25.57 -5.30 6.08
C MET A 178 25.22 -4.43 4.85
N ALA A 179 23.94 -4.30 4.50
CA ALA A 179 23.49 -3.48 3.39
C ALA A 179 23.67 -1.97 3.65
N LEU A 180 23.38 -1.50 4.85
CA LEU A 180 23.46 -0.08 5.22
C LEU A 180 24.90 0.38 5.51
N GLU A 181 25.72 -0.49 6.13
CA GLU A 181 27.07 -0.14 6.59
C GLU A 181 28.16 -0.39 5.54
N GLY A 182 27.86 -1.20 4.52
CA GLY A 182 28.86 -1.57 3.52
C GLY A 182 29.36 -0.37 2.69
N GLU A 183 30.45 -0.61 1.98
CA GLU A 183 31.07 0.32 1.02
C GLU A 183 30.96 -0.19 -0.43
N GLY A 184 31.23 0.65 -1.43
CA GLY A 184 31.16 0.30 -2.85
C GLY A 184 30.01 0.98 -3.60
N GLY A 185 29.40 0.25 -4.54
CA GLY A 185 28.34 0.75 -5.42
C GLY A 185 27.09 1.26 -4.69
N PRO A 186 26.18 1.96 -5.41
CA PRO A 186 25.04 2.63 -4.81
C PRO A 186 24.07 1.66 -4.16
N LEU A 187 23.47 2.08 -3.04
CA LEU A 187 22.30 1.44 -2.44
C LEU A 187 21.04 2.09 -3.01
N VAL A 188 20.21 1.31 -3.70
CA VAL A 188 18.94 1.78 -4.27
C VAL A 188 17.76 1.18 -3.51
N LEU A 189 17.00 2.06 -2.86
CA LEU A 189 15.80 1.74 -2.10
C LEU A 189 14.57 1.71 -3.04
N TRP A 190 13.82 0.61 -3.04
CA TRP A 190 12.58 0.46 -3.81
C TRP A 190 11.38 0.45 -2.88
N PHE A 191 10.55 1.49 -2.94
CA PHE A 191 9.41 1.68 -2.06
C PHE A 191 8.17 2.18 -2.80
N GLU A 192 7.03 1.94 -2.20
CA GLU A 192 5.72 2.44 -2.61
C GLU A 192 5.02 3.17 -1.46
N HIS A 193 3.79 3.59 -1.69
CA HIS A 193 3.18 4.71 -0.99
C HIS A 193 2.41 4.34 0.28
N ASP A 194 2.32 3.06 0.61
CA ASP A 194 1.47 2.56 1.68
C ASP A 194 2.19 2.48 3.05
N ALA A 195 1.45 2.16 4.11
CA ALA A 195 1.98 2.14 5.47
C ALA A 195 2.95 0.98 5.76
N TYR A 196 2.85 -0.16 5.07
CA TYR A 196 3.82 -1.23 5.20
C TYR A 196 5.17 -0.76 4.68
N ASP A 197 5.18 -0.18 3.49
CA ASP A 197 6.37 0.36 2.85
C ASP A 197 6.96 1.57 3.59
N GLN A 198 6.14 2.57 3.87
CA GLN A 198 6.63 3.85 4.37
C GLN A 198 7.12 3.80 5.82
N LEU A 199 6.58 2.90 6.66
CA LEU A 199 7.09 2.72 8.02
C LEU A 199 8.44 1.96 8.03
N ILE A 200 8.64 1.02 7.09
CA ILE A 200 9.96 0.40 6.89
C ILE A 200 10.94 1.43 6.33
N LEU A 201 10.54 2.24 5.35
CA LEU A 201 11.37 3.31 4.83
C LEU A 201 11.76 4.32 5.93
N ALA A 202 10.84 4.70 6.81
CA ALA A 202 11.12 5.58 7.95
C ALA A 202 12.21 5.00 8.86
N TYR A 203 12.14 3.70 9.17
CA TYR A 203 13.17 2.99 9.92
C TYR A 203 14.53 3.00 9.21
N LEU A 204 14.57 2.70 7.90
CA LEU A 204 15.81 2.71 7.12
C LEU A 204 16.47 4.10 7.08
N LEU A 205 15.66 5.13 6.84
CA LEU A 205 16.12 6.52 6.84
C LEU A 205 16.59 6.98 8.22
N TRP A 206 15.94 6.51 9.30
CA TRP A 206 16.41 6.71 10.66
C TRP A 206 17.78 6.06 10.91
N ARG A 207 17.97 4.81 10.46
CA ARG A 207 19.26 4.11 10.58
C ARG A 207 20.36 4.84 9.82
N LEU A 208 20.09 5.26 8.59
CA LEU A 208 21.01 6.04 7.75
C LEU A 208 21.28 7.45 8.31
N TRP A 209 20.31 8.06 9.00
CA TRP A 209 20.51 9.32 9.69
C TRP A 209 21.45 9.18 10.90
N CYS A 210 21.28 8.11 11.69
CA CYS A 210 22.12 7.84 12.86
C CYS A 210 23.53 7.40 12.45
N HIS A 211 23.65 6.68 11.33
CA HIS A 211 24.91 6.17 10.79
C HIS A 211 25.00 6.56 9.31
N PRO A 212 25.53 7.76 8.99
CA PRO A 212 25.62 8.24 7.63
C PRO A 212 26.29 7.23 6.69
N PRO A 213 25.71 6.95 5.51
CA PRO A 213 26.20 5.92 4.61
C PRO A 213 27.55 6.31 3.99
N ARG A 214 28.39 5.30 3.75
CA ARG A 214 29.69 5.43 3.05
C ARG A 214 29.60 5.24 1.53
N ARG A 215 28.37 5.15 1.01
CA ARG A 215 28.02 4.93 -0.40
C ARG A 215 26.90 5.89 -0.79
N ALA A 216 26.71 6.10 -2.09
CA ALA A 216 25.52 6.80 -2.56
C ALA A 216 24.26 6.01 -2.20
N VAL A 217 23.23 6.72 -1.72
CA VAL A 217 21.90 6.16 -1.50
C VAL A 217 20.94 6.84 -2.46
N GLU A 218 20.22 6.04 -3.22
CA GLU A 218 19.20 6.46 -4.17
C GLU A 218 17.87 5.79 -3.82
N MET A 219 16.77 6.36 -4.27
CA MET A 219 15.43 5.87 -3.97
C MET A 219 14.54 5.97 -5.19
N ILE A 220 13.72 4.93 -5.37
CA ILE A 220 12.54 4.92 -6.21
C ILE A 220 11.37 4.73 -5.25
N CYS A 221 10.62 5.81 -5.02
CA CYS A 221 9.42 5.82 -4.19
C CYS A 221 8.25 6.32 -5.04
N VAL A 222 7.22 5.49 -5.25
CA VAL A 222 6.12 5.81 -6.16
C VAL A 222 4.74 5.57 -5.55
N SER A 223 3.86 6.53 -5.78
CA SER A 223 2.42 6.46 -5.46
C SER A 223 1.53 6.17 -6.67
N SER A 224 2.10 6.19 -7.87
CA SER A 224 1.38 5.93 -9.11
C SER A 224 2.33 5.54 -10.24
N VAL A 225 1.84 4.69 -11.14
CA VAL A 225 2.54 4.28 -12.34
C VAL A 225 1.63 4.52 -13.54
N PRO A 226 2.12 5.16 -14.62
CA PRO A 226 1.31 5.34 -15.82
C PRO A 226 0.77 4.01 -16.35
N GLY A 227 -0.50 4.00 -16.76
CA GLY A 227 -1.18 2.78 -17.19
C GLY A 227 -1.66 1.85 -16.07
N VAL A 228 -1.49 2.23 -14.80
CA VAL A 228 -2.01 1.50 -13.65
C VAL A 228 -3.04 2.37 -12.92
N PRO A 229 -4.35 2.23 -13.22
CA PRO A 229 -5.39 3.08 -12.62
C PRO A 229 -5.47 2.99 -11.10
N ARG A 230 -5.23 1.80 -10.54
CA ARG A 230 -5.11 1.55 -9.10
C ARG A 230 -3.81 0.80 -8.85
N PHE A 231 -2.79 1.56 -8.45
CA PHE A 231 -1.48 1.01 -8.10
C PHE A 231 -1.54 0.44 -6.68
N THR A 232 -1.18 -0.84 -6.53
CA THR A 232 -1.31 -1.59 -5.27
C THR A 232 0.00 -2.28 -4.86
N GLY A 233 1.06 -2.16 -5.65
CA GLY A 233 2.25 -2.98 -5.47
C GLY A 233 3.28 -2.75 -6.57
N LEU A 234 4.56 -2.55 -6.24
CA LEU A 234 5.63 -2.67 -7.24
C LEU A 234 5.65 -4.06 -7.89
N GLY A 235 5.30 -5.11 -7.14
CA GLY A 235 5.19 -6.48 -7.64
C GLY A 235 4.16 -6.71 -8.75
N GLN A 236 3.25 -5.75 -9.02
CA GLN A 236 2.32 -5.86 -10.14
C GLN A 236 2.97 -5.49 -11.49
N LEU A 237 4.14 -4.84 -11.48
CA LEU A 237 4.72 -4.21 -12.65
C LEU A 237 5.51 -5.19 -13.52
N SER A 238 5.43 -4.98 -14.83
CA SER A 238 6.26 -5.71 -15.80
C SER A 238 7.75 -5.31 -15.68
N PRO A 239 8.69 -6.19 -16.12
CA PRO A 239 10.12 -5.87 -16.14
C PRO A 239 10.46 -4.57 -16.87
N GLU A 240 9.83 -4.29 -18.02
CA GLU A 240 10.04 -3.02 -18.72
C GLU A 240 9.49 -1.81 -17.95
N SER A 241 8.40 -1.96 -17.18
CA SER A 241 7.90 -0.91 -16.30
C SER A 241 8.88 -0.62 -15.16
N LEU A 242 9.55 -1.63 -14.59
CA LEU A 242 10.60 -1.43 -13.59
C LEU A 242 11.80 -0.65 -14.15
N LEU A 243 12.22 -0.94 -15.40
CA LEU A 243 13.23 -0.14 -16.10
C LEU A 243 12.77 1.31 -16.30
N MET A 244 11.50 1.53 -16.65
CA MET A 244 10.97 2.88 -16.78
C MET A 244 11.01 3.64 -15.45
N LEU A 245 10.71 2.99 -14.33
CA LEU A 245 10.85 3.60 -13.00
C LEU A 245 12.32 3.92 -12.69
N TRP A 246 13.23 3.00 -12.98
CA TRP A 246 14.67 3.21 -12.84
C TRP A 246 15.18 4.43 -13.61
N GLU A 247 14.73 4.59 -14.86
CA GLU A 247 15.13 5.68 -15.75
C GLU A 247 14.53 7.04 -15.33
N THR A 248 13.35 7.06 -14.72
CA THR A 248 12.55 8.30 -14.59
C THR A 248 12.21 8.72 -13.17
N ARG A 249 12.30 7.82 -12.19
CA ARG A 249 11.88 8.06 -10.79
C ARG A 249 13.00 7.93 -9.77
N ARG A 250 14.17 7.41 -10.17
CA ARG A 250 15.31 7.26 -9.26
C ARG A 250 15.90 8.62 -8.90
N VAL A 251 16.01 8.89 -7.61
CA VAL A 251 16.55 10.15 -7.08
C VAL A 251 17.54 9.90 -5.93
N PRO A 252 18.55 10.76 -5.72
CA PRO A 252 19.42 10.66 -4.56
C PRO A 252 18.65 10.91 -3.25
N VAL A 253 19.01 10.15 -2.20
CA VAL A 253 18.51 10.37 -0.83
C VAL A 253 19.42 11.37 -0.13
N SER A 254 18.91 12.57 0.11
CA SER A 254 19.66 13.64 0.79
C SER A 254 19.60 13.50 2.32
N ALA A 255 20.47 14.22 3.03
CA ALA A 255 20.43 14.31 4.48
C ALA A 255 19.08 14.86 5.00
N VAL A 256 18.42 15.74 4.24
CA VAL A 256 17.08 16.27 4.57
C VAL A 256 16.03 15.15 4.55
N VAL A 257 16.08 14.29 3.54
CA VAL A 257 15.19 13.12 3.40
C VAL A 257 15.45 12.12 4.53
N MET A 258 16.71 11.86 4.88
CA MET A 258 17.07 11.00 6.02
C MET A 258 16.56 11.57 7.34
N ALA A 259 16.74 12.87 7.59
CA ALA A 259 16.23 13.56 8.79
C ALA A 259 14.70 13.47 8.90
N ALA A 260 14.00 13.61 7.76
CA ALA A 260 12.56 13.52 7.67
C ALA A 260 12.06 12.11 8.06
N GLY A 261 12.63 11.05 7.47
CA GLY A 261 12.30 9.67 7.86
C GLY A 261 12.65 9.38 9.33
N ALA A 262 13.79 9.90 9.82
CA ALA A 262 14.18 9.81 11.22
C ALA A 262 13.21 10.50 12.19
N ALA A 263 12.55 11.58 11.76
CA ALA A 263 11.54 12.27 12.55
C ALA A 263 10.25 11.46 12.66
N VAL A 264 9.85 10.77 11.59
CA VAL A 264 8.69 9.86 11.57
C VAL A 264 8.94 8.63 12.44
N TRP A 265 10.06 7.93 12.21
CA TRP A 265 10.36 6.69 12.95
C TRP A 265 10.43 6.90 14.45
N ARG A 266 11.13 7.95 14.92
CA ARG A 266 11.22 8.25 16.36
C ARG A 266 9.85 8.48 16.97
N ARG A 267 9.00 9.30 16.35
CA ARG A 267 7.63 9.54 16.86
C ARG A 267 6.79 8.28 16.88
N PHE A 268 6.89 7.46 15.83
CA PHE A 268 6.19 6.19 15.76
C PHE A 268 6.66 5.23 16.86
N ALA A 269 7.98 5.12 17.06
CA ALA A 269 8.59 4.28 18.08
C ALA A 269 8.38 4.78 19.52
N ASP A 270 8.19 6.09 19.72
CA ASP A 270 7.90 6.70 21.02
C ASP A 270 6.39 6.70 21.34
N GLY A 271 5.54 6.32 20.38
CA GLY A 271 4.08 6.40 20.54
C GLY A 271 3.54 7.83 20.53
N ASP A 272 4.28 8.79 19.96
CA ASP A 272 3.87 10.20 19.83
C ASP A 272 2.83 10.37 18.71
N ILE A 273 1.60 9.97 19.01
CA ILE A 273 0.45 10.07 18.10
C ILE A 273 0.19 11.53 17.67
N ALA A 274 0.35 12.49 18.59
CA ALA A 274 0.12 13.91 18.29
C ALA A 274 1.19 14.46 17.32
N GLY A 275 2.44 14.05 17.48
CA GLY A 275 3.52 14.34 16.53
C GLY A 275 3.29 13.71 15.16
N LEU A 276 2.83 12.47 15.10
CA LEU A 276 2.47 11.81 13.84
C LEU A 276 1.30 12.54 13.15
N ALA A 277 0.28 12.97 13.90
CA ALA A 277 -0.84 13.74 13.37
C ALA A 277 -0.40 15.08 12.75
N ARG A 278 0.56 15.77 13.38
CA ARG A 278 1.16 16.99 12.80
C ARG A 278 1.91 16.71 11.52
N ILE A 279 2.73 15.64 11.47
CA ILE A 279 3.42 15.25 10.23
C ILE A 279 2.43 14.93 9.11
N ALA A 280 1.35 14.22 9.42
CA ALA A 280 0.30 13.91 8.46
C ALA A 280 -0.38 15.18 7.90
N ALA A 281 -0.58 16.20 8.73
CA ALA A 281 -1.24 17.45 8.34
C ALA A 281 -0.30 18.40 7.58
N ASP A 282 0.92 18.59 8.07
CA ASP A 282 1.90 19.54 7.52
C ASP A 282 2.55 19.01 6.23
N GLY A 283 2.55 17.69 6.04
CA GLY A 283 3.25 17.01 4.97
C GLY A 283 4.75 16.85 5.26
N LEU A 284 5.43 16.08 4.43
CA LEU A 284 6.86 15.78 4.57
C LEU A 284 7.60 16.11 3.27
N PRO A 285 8.32 17.25 3.19
CA PRO A 285 9.06 17.63 2.00
C PRO A 285 10.07 16.55 1.59
N GLY A 286 10.05 16.18 0.30
CA GLY A 286 10.92 15.15 -0.27
C GLY A 286 10.40 13.72 -0.19
N ILE A 287 9.43 13.42 0.68
CA ILE A 287 8.73 12.11 0.73
C ILE A 287 7.24 12.31 1.08
N PRO A 288 6.46 12.95 0.20
CA PRO A 288 5.03 13.19 0.46
C PRO A 288 4.23 11.90 0.68
N GLU A 289 4.65 10.79 0.07
CA GLU A 289 4.06 9.46 0.27
C GLU A 289 4.07 9.05 1.75
N MET A 290 5.14 9.37 2.49
CA MET A 290 5.27 9.02 3.90
C MET A 290 4.23 9.73 4.75
N ALA A 291 3.98 11.02 4.49
CA ALA A 291 2.96 11.78 5.20
C ALA A 291 1.55 11.21 4.94
N ALA A 292 1.26 10.85 3.68
CA ALA A 292 -0.02 10.22 3.31
C ALA A 292 -0.19 8.84 3.97
N ALA A 293 0.87 8.02 4.01
CA ALA A 293 0.86 6.73 4.68
C ALA A 293 0.65 6.87 6.20
N VAL A 294 1.29 7.85 6.85
CA VAL A 294 1.07 8.16 8.28
C VAL A 294 -0.37 8.64 8.50
N ALA A 295 -0.88 9.54 7.66
CA ALA A 295 -2.26 10.03 7.73
C ALA A 295 -3.28 8.89 7.65
N ARG A 296 -3.05 7.93 6.74
CA ARG A 296 -3.86 6.72 6.63
C ARG A 296 -3.67 5.80 7.84
N HIS A 297 -2.45 5.60 8.32
CA HIS A 297 -2.16 4.70 9.44
C HIS A 297 -2.81 5.21 10.74
N LEU A 298 -2.85 6.52 10.98
CA LEU A 298 -3.56 7.13 12.12
C LEU A 298 -5.05 6.77 12.18
N GLN A 299 -5.67 6.43 11.04
CA GLN A 299 -7.06 5.98 10.99
C GLN A 299 -7.24 4.56 11.53
N GLU A 300 -6.16 3.83 11.81
CA GLU A 300 -6.18 2.58 12.57
C GLU A 300 -6.26 2.83 14.08
N LEU A 301 -6.19 4.08 14.57
CA LEU A 301 -6.62 4.36 15.95
C LEU A 301 -8.12 4.08 16.10
N PRO A 302 -8.60 3.66 17.29
CA PRO A 302 -10.02 3.44 17.51
C PRO A 302 -10.84 4.68 17.14
N ALA A 303 -11.83 4.52 16.27
CA ALA A 303 -12.68 5.65 15.88
C ALA A 303 -13.54 6.15 17.05
N VAL A 304 -13.86 7.44 17.03
CA VAL A 304 -14.89 8.01 17.91
C VAL A 304 -16.24 7.33 17.62
N GLY A 305 -16.99 6.97 18.67
CA GLY A 305 -18.24 6.22 18.55
C GLY A 305 -18.01 4.72 18.45
N SER A 306 -17.61 4.22 17.28
CA SER A 306 -17.54 2.77 17.02
C SER A 306 -16.34 2.04 17.63
N GLY A 307 -15.25 2.74 17.95
CA GLY A 307 -14.02 2.10 18.46
C GLY A 307 -13.24 1.26 17.43
N LEU A 308 -13.71 1.16 16.18
CA LEU A 308 -13.05 0.39 15.13
C LEU A 308 -11.88 1.16 14.50
N GLY A 309 -10.82 0.44 14.09
CA GLY A 309 -9.86 0.96 13.10
C GLY A 309 -10.51 1.11 11.72
N LEU A 310 -9.84 1.83 10.80
CA LEU A 310 -10.36 2.01 9.44
C LEU A 310 -10.50 0.67 8.71
N THR A 311 -9.47 -0.17 8.73
CA THR A 311 -9.51 -1.50 8.08
C THR A 311 -10.70 -2.31 8.58
N GLN A 312 -10.87 -2.37 9.90
CA GLN A 312 -11.98 -3.07 10.55
C GLN A 312 -13.34 -2.52 10.10
N SER A 313 -13.50 -1.19 10.00
CA SER A 313 -14.75 -0.60 9.52
C SER A 313 -15.03 -0.88 8.05
N LEU A 314 -14.03 -0.80 7.17
CA LEU A 314 -14.20 -1.16 5.76
C LEU A 314 -14.62 -2.62 5.61
N THR A 315 -14.02 -3.51 6.40
CA THR A 315 -14.37 -4.94 6.49
C THR A 315 -15.83 -5.14 6.92
N LEU A 316 -16.26 -4.51 8.02
CA LEU A 316 -17.66 -4.64 8.49
C LEU A 316 -18.65 -4.01 7.49
N SER A 317 -18.31 -2.89 6.84
CA SER A 317 -19.14 -2.28 5.80
C SER A 317 -19.32 -3.22 4.59
N LEU A 318 -18.26 -3.86 4.13
CA LEU A 318 -18.36 -4.85 3.05
C LEU A 318 -19.25 -6.05 3.41
N LEU A 319 -19.22 -6.48 4.67
CA LEU A 319 -20.10 -7.54 5.17
C LEU A 319 -21.56 -7.06 5.34
N ALA A 320 -21.77 -5.82 5.74
CA ALA A 320 -23.10 -5.22 5.79
C ALA A 320 -23.73 -5.14 4.38
N GLU A 321 -22.95 -4.76 3.37
CA GLU A 321 -23.36 -4.75 1.96
C GLU A 321 -23.68 -6.16 1.44
N ALA A 322 -23.00 -7.19 1.93
CA ALA A 322 -23.21 -8.58 1.54
C ALA A 322 -24.47 -9.20 2.19
N GLY A 323 -25.00 -8.61 3.27
CA GLY A 323 -26.17 -9.12 3.97
C GLY A 323 -25.93 -10.46 4.66
N GLU A 324 -27.01 -11.25 4.78
CA GLU A 324 -27.01 -12.53 5.53
C GLU A 324 -26.13 -13.61 4.91
N ASP A 325 -25.89 -13.54 3.59
CA ASP A 325 -25.03 -14.48 2.88
C ASP A 325 -23.55 -14.33 3.27
N GLY A 326 -23.15 -13.14 3.75
CA GLY A 326 -21.77 -12.82 4.10
C GLY A 326 -20.78 -13.00 2.95
N LEU A 327 -19.49 -13.05 3.28
CA LEU A 327 -18.40 -13.23 2.31
C LEU A 327 -17.35 -14.21 2.84
N THR A 328 -16.68 -14.92 1.95
CA THR A 328 -15.46 -15.64 2.33
C THR A 328 -14.36 -14.64 2.65
N ALA A 329 -13.49 -14.95 3.61
CA ALA A 329 -12.45 -14.05 4.06
C ALA A 329 -11.49 -13.63 2.91
N GLY A 330 -11.19 -14.55 1.99
CA GLY A 330 -10.38 -14.25 0.79
C GLY A 330 -11.07 -13.33 -0.20
N LEU A 331 -12.39 -13.48 -0.41
CA LEU A 331 -13.17 -12.56 -1.25
C LEU A 331 -13.29 -11.17 -0.59
N LEU A 332 -13.47 -11.15 0.73
CA LEU A 332 -13.52 -9.94 1.53
C LEU A 332 -12.20 -9.16 1.44
N PHE A 333 -11.06 -9.84 1.61
CA PHE A 333 -9.73 -9.25 1.43
C PHE A 333 -9.55 -8.66 0.03
N ARG A 334 -9.94 -9.42 -1.00
CA ARG A 334 -9.82 -8.98 -2.39
C ARG A 334 -10.65 -7.74 -2.68
N ARG A 335 -11.90 -7.67 -2.19
CA ARG A 335 -12.76 -6.48 -2.33
C ARG A 335 -12.19 -5.31 -1.54
N LEU A 336 -11.71 -5.54 -0.32
CA LEU A 336 -11.06 -4.51 0.49
C LEU A 336 -9.89 -3.89 -0.29
N SER A 337 -8.90 -4.68 -0.69
CA SER A 337 -7.67 -4.19 -1.32
C SER A 337 -7.91 -3.58 -2.70
N ARG A 338 -8.82 -4.14 -3.52
CA ARG A 338 -9.06 -3.67 -4.89
C ARG A 338 -10.11 -2.57 -5.04
N GLN A 339 -11.01 -2.40 -4.07
CA GLN A 339 -12.16 -1.51 -4.25
C GLN A 339 -12.33 -0.49 -3.11
N ARG A 340 -12.07 -0.87 -1.86
CA ARG A 340 -12.45 -0.04 -0.69
C ARG A 340 -11.30 0.67 0.00
N GLU A 341 -10.16 -0.01 0.16
CA GLU A 341 -9.01 0.53 0.89
C GLU A 341 -8.40 1.70 0.10
N PRO A 342 -8.36 2.93 0.66
CA PRO A 342 -7.79 4.08 -0.05
C PRO A 342 -6.29 3.95 -0.34
N LEU A 343 -5.54 3.26 0.53
CA LEU A 343 -4.10 3.08 0.42
C LEU A 343 -3.74 1.62 0.76
N PRO A 344 -3.87 0.67 -0.18
CA PRO A 344 -3.70 -0.76 0.11
C PRO A 344 -2.31 -1.06 0.70
N TRP A 345 -2.27 -1.59 1.92
CA TRP A 345 -1.04 -1.80 2.70
C TRP A 345 -0.93 -3.22 3.31
N LEU A 346 -1.99 -4.01 3.19
CA LEU A 346 -2.11 -5.29 3.87
C LEU A 346 -1.61 -6.44 2.99
N GLY A 347 -0.75 -7.27 3.55
CA GLY A 347 -0.59 -8.67 3.13
C GLY A 347 -1.75 -9.55 3.61
N ASP A 348 -1.84 -10.76 3.07
CA ASP A 348 -2.91 -11.71 3.36
C ASP A 348 -2.91 -12.17 4.84
N MET A 349 -1.73 -12.47 5.39
CA MET A 349 -1.56 -12.82 6.81
C MET A 349 -1.82 -11.64 7.75
N MET A 350 -1.52 -10.42 7.31
CA MET A 350 -1.84 -9.21 8.07
C MET A 350 -3.35 -9.01 8.12
N TYR A 351 -4.05 -9.20 7.01
CA TYR A 351 -5.51 -9.11 7.00
C TYR A 351 -6.18 -10.21 7.82
N TRP A 352 -5.63 -11.43 7.81
CA TRP A 352 -6.11 -12.48 8.70
C TRP A 352 -6.00 -12.09 10.18
N ARG A 353 -4.92 -11.40 10.58
CA ARG A 353 -4.77 -10.88 11.95
C ARG A 353 -5.88 -9.87 12.31
N GLU A 354 -6.22 -8.97 11.39
CA GLU A 354 -7.33 -8.02 11.57
C GLU A 354 -8.68 -8.74 11.74
N LEU A 355 -8.94 -9.78 10.96
CA LEU A 355 -10.13 -10.62 11.11
C LEU A 355 -10.14 -11.37 12.44
N ALA A 356 -8.99 -11.89 12.87
CA ALA A 356 -8.86 -12.60 14.14
C ALA A 356 -9.12 -11.68 15.35
N ASP A 357 -8.82 -10.38 15.25
CA ASP A 357 -9.17 -9.38 16.28
C ASP A 357 -10.68 -9.14 16.35
N LEU A 358 -11.35 -9.01 15.20
CA LEU A 358 -12.80 -8.84 15.14
C LEU A 358 -13.55 -10.08 15.67
N LEU A 359 -13.04 -11.28 15.38
CA LEU A 359 -13.60 -12.53 15.89
C LEU A 359 -13.42 -12.70 17.41
N GLN A 360 -12.50 -11.96 18.03
CA GLN A 360 -12.27 -11.94 19.48
C GLN A 360 -13.07 -10.80 20.14
N SER A 361 -14.38 -11.00 20.21
CA SER A 361 -15.31 -10.06 20.84
C SER A 361 -16.44 -10.79 21.58
N ASN A 362 -16.95 -10.16 22.64
CA ASN A 362 -18.09 -10.64 23.40
C ASN A 362 -19.03 -9.47 23.79
N PRO A 363 -20.29 -9.43 23.29
CA PRO A 363 -20.86 -10.33 22.29
C PRO A 363 -20.12 -10.29 20.95
N PRO A 364 -20.17 -11.36 20.13
CA PRO A 364 -19.41 -11.44 18.89
C PRO A 364 -19.92 -10.43 17.85
N VAL A 365 -19.02 -9.68 17.21
CA VAL A 365 -19.39 -8.77 16.09
C VAL A 365 -19.46 -9.50 14.74
N LEU A 366 -18.75 -10.61 14.59
CA LEU A 366 -18.75 -11.46 13.41
C LEU A 366 -19.09 -12.90 13.80
N SER A 367 -19.85 -13.60 12.95
CA SER A 367 -19.92 -15.06 12.97
C SER A 367 -19.02 -15.65 11.89
N CYS A 368 -18.39 -16.79 12.18
CA CYS A 368 -17.49 -17.48 11.27
C CYS A 368 -17.96 -18.92 11.06
N GLN A 369 -18.24 -19.26 9.80
CA GLN A 369 -18.59 -20.61 9.38
C GLN A 369 -17.39 -21.29 8.70
N GLY A 370 -17.32 -22.62 8.82
CA GLY A 370 -16.25 -23.40 8.21
C GLY A 370 -14.91 -23.30 8.94
N SER A 371 -14.90 -23.29 10.28
CA SER A 371 -13.67 -23.20 11.09
C SER A 371 -12.60 -24.26 10.77
N GLY A 372 -13.00 -25.41 10.21
CA GLY A 372 -12.09 -26.46 9.72
C GLY A 372 -11.43 -26.19 8.37
N HIS A 373 -11.83 -25.15 7.65
CA HIS A 373 -11.24 -24.76 6.37
C HIS A 373 -10.03 -23.81 6.55
N PRO A 374 -9.13 -23.74 5.55
CA PRO A 374 -8.17 -22.64 5.44
C PRO A 374 -8.85 -21.28 5.59
N TRP A 375 -8.18 -20.34 6.23
CA TRP A 375 -8.78 -19.05 6.56
C TRP A 375 -9.45 -18.32 5.37
N PRO A 376 -8.91 -18.33 4.12
CA PRO A 376 -9.52 -17.60 3.01
C PRO A 376 -10.90 -18.14 2.60
N GLU A 377 -11.16 -19.42 2.87
CA GLU A 377 -12.42 -20.10 2.54
C GLU A 377 -13.50 -19.92 3.61
N ARG A 378 -13.11 -19.50 4.81
CA ARG A 378 -14.04 -19.30 5.93
C ARG A 378 -15.03 -18.18 5.59
N ARG A 379 -16.32 -18.45 5.83
CA ARG A 379 -17.39 -17.49 5.56
C ARG A 379 -17.67 -16.67 6.80
N LEU A 380 -17.64 -15.35 6.65
CA LEU A 380 -17.90 -14.38 7.69
C LEU A 380 -19.23 -13.69 7.43
N VAL A 381 -20.03 -13.53 8.48
CA VAL A 381 -21.32 -12.81 8.44
C VAL A 381 -21.34 -11.77 9.55
N LEU A 382 -21.86 -10.58 9.24
CA LEU A 382 -22.03 -9.51 10.22
C LEU A 382 -23.21 -9.82 11.14
N THR A 383 -22.96 -9.82 12.46
CA THR A 383 -24.00 -10.01 13.48
C THR A 383 -24.79 -8.72 13.72
N GLU A 384 -25.85 -8.78 14.53
CA GLU A 384 -26.56 -7.58 15.01
C GLU A 384 -25.64 -6.67 15.84
N THR A 385 -24.88 -7.23 16.79
CA THR A 385 -23.84 -6.51 17.53
C THR A 385 -22.84 -5.83 16.59
N GLY A 386 -22.42 -6.51 15.52
CA GLY A 386 -21.54 -5.94 14.50
C GLY A 386 -22.16 -4.76 13.76
N ARG A 387 -23.47 -4.77 13.50
CA ARG A 387 -24.21 -3.64 12.93
C ARG A 387 -24.28 -2.46 13.90
N ASP A 388 -24.52 -2.72 15.19
CA ASP A 388 -24.54 -1.68 16.23
C ASP A 388 -23.17 -1.01 16.39
N VAL A 389 -22.10 -1.81 16.36
CA VAL A 389 -20.72 -1.28 16.38
C VAL A 389 -20.44 -0.46 15.13
N LEU A 390 -20.76 -0.98 13.94
CA LEU A 390 -20.51 -0.28 12.67
C LEU A 390 -21.22 1.07 12.59
N SER A 391 -22.41 1.17 13.15
CA SER A 391 -23.21 2.41 13.20
C SER A 391 -22.88 3.32 14.39
N GLY A 392 -22.03 2.87 15.32
CA GLY A 392 -21.58 3.64 16.48
C GLY A 392 -22.52 3.61 17.69
N TRP A 393 -23.56 2.77 17.69
CA TRP A 393 -24.40 2.53 18.87
C TRP A 393 -23.64 1.80 19.98
N GLN A 394 -22.65 0.98 19.61
CA GLN A 394 -21.75 0.31 20.54
C GLN A 394 -20.29 0.60 20.20
N ASP A 395 -19.46 0.70 21.24
CA ASP A 395 -18.03 0.91 21.12
C ASP A 395 -17.30 -0.44 21.12
N PHE A 396 -16.62 -0.79 20.03
CA PHE A 396 -15.89 -2.05 19.92
C PHE A 396 -14.87 -2.26 21.05
N MET A 397 -14.33 -1.17 21.63
CA MET A 397 -13.35 -1.25 22.72
C MET A 397 -13.92 -1.79 24.04
N VAL A 398 -15.25 -1.83 24.19
CA VAL A 398 -15.89 -2.49 25.35
C VAL A 398 -16.21 -3.98 25.08
N LEU A 399 -16.16 -4.41 23.82
CA LEU A 399 -16.54 -5.76 23.40
C LEU A 399 -15.33 -6.65 23.09
N THR A 400 -14.27 -6.06 22.54
CA THR A 400 -13.08 -6.81 22.12
C THR A 400 -12.35 -7.39 23.33
N THR A 401 -11.87 -8.62 23.19
CA THR A 401 -10.92 -9.26 24.11
C THR A 401 -9.50 -9.28 23.54
N ALA A 402 -9.35 -8.92 22.26
CA ALA A 402 -8.06 -8.87 21.58
C ALA A 402 -7.25 -7.62 21.95
N ARG A 403 -5.93 -7.74 21.78
CA ARG A 403 -5.00 -6.61 21.85
C ARG A 403 -4.26 -6.52 20.53
N ARG A 404 -4.16 -5.30 20.01
CA ARG A 404 -3.34 -4.95 18.85
C ARG A 404 -2.43 -3.77 19.17
N TRP A 405 -1.50 -3.50 18.27
CA TRP A 405 -0.46 -2.51 18.47
C TRP A 405 -0.59 -1.37 17.47
N PHE A 406 -0.32 -0.15 17.94
CA PHE A 406 -0.07 1.04 17.14
C PHE A 406 1.29 1.58 17.57
N GLY A 407 2.34 1.20 16.85
CA GLY A 407 3.70 1.35 17.34
C GLY A 407 3.86 0.68 18.73
N PRO A 408 4.38 1.37 19.76
CA PRO A 408 4.45 0.82 21.12
C PRO A 408 3.10 0.88 21.89
N VAL A 409 2.07 1.53 21.35
CA VAL A 409 0.78 1.70 22.03
C VAL A 409 -0.07 0.43 21.88
N VAL A 410 -0.56 -0.10 23.01
CA VAL A 410 -1.47 -1.25 23.02
C VAL A 410 -2.93 -0.77 22.97
N ILE A 411 -3.67 -1.23 21.96
CA ILE A 411 -5.11 -0.99 21.79
C ILE A 411 -5.84 -2.30 22.10
N GLY A 412 -6.87 -2.23 22.95
CA GLY A 412 -7.65 -3.40 23.36
C GLY A 412 -8.63 -3.08 24.49
N PRO A 413 -9.06 -4.08 25.28
CA PRO A 413 -10.01 -3.88 26.38
C PRO A 413 -9.59 -2.73 27.31
N GLY A 414 -10.50 -1.79 27.54
CA GLY A 414 -10.27 -0.66 28.44
C GLY A 414 -9.38 0.46 27.87
N TYR A 415 -9.09 0.46 26.56
CA TYR A 415 -8.31 1.53 25.93
C TYR A 415 -8.95 2.92 26.11
N ARG A 416 -8.17 3.85 26.67
CA ARG A 416 -8.55 5.26 26.91
C ARG A 416 -7.66 6.27 26.20
N GLY A 417 -6.79 5.80 25.30
CA GLY A 417 -5.87 6.66 24.56
C GLY A 417 -6.55 7.46 23.44
N PRO A 418 -5.74 8.14 22.61
CA PRO A 418 -6.22 8.92 21.47
C PRO A 418 -7.08 8.11 20.51
N ARG A 419 -8.07 8.76 19.92
CA ARG A 419 -9.03 8.20 18.98
C ARG A 419 -9.06 8.98 17.67
N TRP A 420 -9.50 8.33 16.60
CA TRP A 420 -9.67 8.96 15.30
C TRP A 420 -11.10 9.52 15.13
N ASP A 421 -11.23 10.82 14.92
CA ASP A 421 -12.49 11.42 14.48
C ASP A 421 -12.55 11.39 12.94
N ARG A 422 -13.44 10.53 12.41
CA ARG A 422 -13.63 10.36 10.97
C ARG A 422 -14.27 11.58 10.30
N GLN A 423 -15.12 12.32 11.01
CA GLN A 423 -15.80 13.47 10.43
C GLN A 423 -14.85 14.66 10.34
N GLY A 424 -14.10 14.92 11.42
CA GLY A 424 -13.09 15.96 11.45
C GLY A 424 -11.81 15.62 10.69
N GLY A 425 -11.50 14.33 10.50
CA GLY A 425 -10.24 13.89 9.92
C GLY A 425 -9.05 14.15 10.83
N VAL A 426 -9.25 14.05 12.14
CA VAL A 426 -8.26 14.43 13.17
C VAL A 426 -8.18 13.42 14.30
N VAL A 427 -7.04 13.41 15.00
CA VAL A 427 -6.91 12.68 16.26
C VAL A 427 -7.48 13.52 17.41
N VAL A 428 -8.29 12.89 18.26
CA VAL A 428 -8.83 13.50 19.47
C VAL A 428 -8.38 12.71 20.71
N VAL A 429 -8.12 13.42 21.80
CA VAL A 429 -7.87 12.81 23.10
C VAL A 429 -9.17 12.92 23.90
N ARG A 430 -9.73 11.80 24.37
CA ARG A 430 -10.83 11.88 25.35
C ARG A 430 -10.24 12.47 26.64
N LEU A 431 -10.70 13.66 27.01
CA LEU A 431 -10.47 14.23 28.35
C LEU A 431 -11.16 13.38 29.42
#